data_AF-A0A6P1ZEL3-F1
#
_entry.id   AF-A0A6P1ZEL3-F1
#
_cell.length_a   1.000
_cell.length_b   1.000
_cell.length_c   1.000
_cell.angle_alpha   90.00
_cell.angle_beta   90.00
_cell.angle_gamma   90.00
#
_symmetry.space_group_name_H-M   'P 1'
#
loop_
_entity.id
_entity.type
_entity.pdbx_description
1 polymer ?
#
loop_
_entity_poly.entity_id
_entity_poly.type
_entity_poly.pdbx_seq_one_letter_code
_entity_poly.pdbx_strand_id
1 'polypeptide(L)'
;MSDECTGCGSGGSCDAGGCSGPSQEELQMQARLSRIKNKIVVLSGKGGVGKSTVATNIAIALSMAGKKVGLLDVDVHGPSVPRILGLSGQQPHMNEASMEPVAWSSNLFVMSLGFLLPSPEQAVIWRGPVKMGLINQFLRDVEWGDLDFLVVDCPPGTGDEPLSVLQDLGPEAQAVVVTTPQSIAVDDVRRSVSFVRQLGNPVIGIVENMSGFVCRHCGEVEHIFSSGGGEKLAAEMDVPFLGSIPIDPDMGRAAEEGFSYLKVYEHTAVTEAFGRIIKPILEKAGALQENNTSAPVNGVKRIAVPVADGKLCMHFGHCQQFAFVDIDPDTHEVTGMTLETPPPHEPGVYPDFVSSKGAELVIAGGMGCKAQSLFTDKGVRVLVGATGQDPKEIVRQYLAGDLSLGSNICDH
;
A
#
# COMPACT_ATOMS: atom_id res chain seq x y z
N MET A 1 -14.02 -67.87 30.09
CA MET A 1 -14.83 -68.18 28.90
C MET A 1 -14.28 -67.33 27.78
N SER A 2 -13.64 -67.99 26.83
CA SER A 2 -13.19 -67.47 25.55
C SER A 2 -14.38 -66.97 24.72
N ASP A 3 -14.17 -65.99 23.85
CA ASP A 3 -14.09 -66.25 22.41
C ASP A 3 -13.74 -64.97 21.62
N GLU A 4 -12.84 -65.19 20.66
CA GLU A 4 -12.37 -64.27 19.63
C GLU A 4 -13.43 -64.05 18.54
N CYS A 5 -13.39 -62.88 17.88
CA CYS A 5 -13.63 -62.80 16.43
C CYS A 5 -12.98 -61.55 15.81
N THR A 6 -11.81 -61.78 15.19
CA THR A 6 -11.43 -61.43 13.81
C THR A 6 -11.80 -60.08 13.19
N GLY A 7 -10.78 -59.22 13.12
CA GLY A 7 -10.23 -58.50 11.96
C GLY A 7 -11.08 -58.13 10.73
N CYS A 8 -10.95 -56.86 10.33
CA CYS A 8 -10.77 -56.44 8.93
C CYS A 8 -9.84 -55.23 8.88
N GLY A 9 -8.73 -55.36 8.15
CA GLY A 9 -7.84 -54.26 7.77
C GLY A 9 -8.12 -53.81 6.35
N SER A 10 -8.16 -52.50 6.15
CA SER A 10 -7.91 -51.74 4.91
C SER A 10 -7.86 -50.27 5.37
N GLY A 11 -6.72 -49.58 5.35
CA GLY A 11 -5.98 -49.23 4.16
C GLY A 11 -6.60 -47.95 3.58
N GLY A 12 -6.14 -46.78 4.04
CA GLY A 12 -6.67 -45.51 3.54
C GLY A 12 -6.22 -44.28 4.32
N SER A 13 -5.03 -43.80 3.96
CA SER A 13 -4.55 -42.41 4.01
C SER A 13 -4.80 -41.59 5.29
N CYS A 14 -3.72 -41.37 6.02
CA CYS A 14 -3.50 -40.11 6.71
C CYS A 14 -3.71 -38.96 5.72
N ASP A 15 -4.76 -38.15 5.91
CA ASP A 15 -4.83 -36.82 5.32
C ASP A 15 -3.73 -35.98 5.97
N ALA A 16 -2.55 -36.00 5.33
CA ALA A 16 -1.61 -34.92 5.42
C ALA A 16 -2.35 -33.68 4.91
N GLY A 17 -2.84 -32.85 5.84
CA GLY A 17 -3.48 -31.57 5.55
C GLY A 17 -2.58 -30.78 4.61
N GLY A 18 -2.98 -30.78 3.34
CA GLY A 18 -2.26 -30.13 2.27
C GLY A 18 -2.16 -28.64 2.56
N CYS A 19 -1.00 -28.07 2.24
CA CYS A 19 -0.88 -26.66 1.95
C CYS A 19 -1.79 -26.37 0.74
N SER A 20 -3.06 -26.03 1.00
CA SER A 20 -3.94 -25.48 0.00
C SER A 20 -3.34 -24.15 -0.45
N GLY A 21 -2.99 -24.04 -1.73
CA GLY A 21 -2.55 -22.78 -2.32
C GLY A 21 -3.59 -21.67 -2.14
N PRO A 22 -3.22 -20.41 -2.45
CA PRO A 22 -4.09 -19.27 -2.22
C PRO A 22 -5.43 -19.43 -2.93
N SER A 23 -6.51 -19.01 -2.28
CA SER A 23 -7.86 -19.08 -2.85
C SER A 23 -7.98 -18.20 -4.10
N GLN A 24 -8.92 -18.49 -5.00
CA GLN A 24 -9.15 -17.63 -6.18
C GLN A 24 -9.48 -16.18 -5.79
N GLU A 25 -10.15 -15.99 -4.65
CA GLU A 25 -10.49 -14.67 -4.12
C GLU A 25 -9.26 -13.91 -3.62
N GLU A 26 -8.30 -14.60 -2.99
CA GLU A 26 -7.01 -14.02 -2.57
C GLU A 26 -6.17 -13.59 -3.78
N LEU A 27 -6.09 -14.43 -4.82
CA LEU A 27 -5.37 -14.10 -6.05
C LEU A 27 -5.97 -12.87 -6.75
N GLN A 28 -7.31 -12.78 -6.78
CA GLN A 28 -8.00 -11.61 -7.31
C GLN A 28 -7.70 -10.35 -6.49
N MET A 29 -7.76 -10.43 -5.16
CA MET A 29 -7.42 -9.31 -4.28
C MET A 29 -5.98 -8.86 -4.47
N GLN A 30 -5.02 -9.79 -4.50
CA GLN A 30 -3.61 -9.48 -4.76
C GLN A 30 -3.41 -8.79 -6.11
N ALA A 31 -4.07 -9.27 -7.17
CA ALA A 31 -4.01 -8.64 -8.50
C ALA A 31 -4.63 -7.23 -8.55
N ARG A 32 -5.64 -6.94 -7.71
CA ARG A 32 -6.19 -5.59 -7.58
C ARG A 32 -5.25 -4.67 -6.80
N LEU A 33 -4.79 -5.14 -5.65
CA LEU A 33 -3.96 -4.36 -4.74
C LEU A 33 -2.53 -4.13 -5.27
N SER A 34 -2.02 -4.98 -6.18
CA SER A 34 -0.72 -4.80 -6.83
C SER A 34 -0.67 -3.57 -7.75
N ARG A 35 -1.83 -3.08 -8.20
CA ARG A 35 -1.96 -1.86 -9.02
C ARG A 35 -1.86 -0.57 -8.20
N ILE A 36 -1.75 -0.69 -6.87
CA ILE A 36 -1.70 0.43 -5.93
C ILE A 36 -0.28 0.56 -5.41
N LYS A 37 0.40 1.65 -5.76
CA LYS A 37 1.82 1.81 -5.44
C LYS A 37 2.10 1.99 -3.95
N ASN A 38 1.25 2.74 -3.24
CA ASN A 38 1.40 3.03 -1.83
C ASN A 38 0.08 2.83 -1.10
N LYS A 39 0.09 2.09 0.01
CA LYS A 39 -1.09 1.77 0.80
C LYS A 39 -0.90 2.38 2.19
N ILE A 40 -1.72 3.36 2.55
CA ILE A 40 -1.64 4.10 3.80
C ILE A 40 -2.85 3.76 4.65
N VAL A 41 -2.63 3.17 5.82
CA VAL A 41 -3.67 2.87 6.80
C VAL A 41 -3.65 3.94 7.88
N VAL A 42 -4.78 4.62 8.09
CA VAL A 42 -4.93 5.65 9.11
C VAL A 42 -5.59 5.03 10.33
N LEU A 43 -4.87 5.04 11.45
CA LEU A 43 -5.28 4.43 12.71
C LEU A 43 -5.45 5.47 13.80
N SER A 44 -6.25 5.16 14.82
CA SER A 44 -6.29 5.92 16.07
C SER A 44 -6.47 5.01 17.27
N GLY A 45 -5.95 5.43 18.42
CA GLY A 45 -6.15 4.69 19.67
C GLY A 45 -7.59 4.76 20.20
N LYS A 46 -8.30 5.86 19.92
CA LYS A 46 -9.67 6.14 20.39
C LYS A 46 -10.55 6.70 19.28
N GLY A 47 -11.86 6.58 19.49
CA GLY A 47 -12.87 7.34 18.73
C GLY A 47 -12.85 8.83 19.11
N GLY A 48 -13.24 9.69 18.17
CA GLY A 48 -13.38 11.13 18.42
C GLY A 48 -12.11 11.97 18.28
N VAL A 49 -10.95 11.38 17.96
CA VAL A 49 -9.69 12.13 17.73
C VAL A 49 -9.62 12.85 16.37
N GLY A 50 -10.64 12.69 15.53
CA GLY A 50 -10.68 13.26 14.17
C GLY A 50 -9.92 12.45 13.11
N LYS A 51 -9.70 11.14 13.34
CA LYS A 51 -9.06 10.20 12.41
C LYS A 51 -9.58 10.33 10.97
N SER A 52 -10.88 10.23 10.76
CA SER A 52 -11.50 10.30 9.43
C SER A 52 -11.32 11.66 8.75
N THR A 53 -11.34 12.75 9.53
CA THR A 53 -11.03 14.10 9.04
C THR A 53 -9.59 14.18 8.56
N VAL A 54 -8.64 13.62 9.32
CA VAL A 54 -7.22 13.58 8.95
C VAL A 54 -7.02 12.68 7.72
N ALA A 55 -7.60 11.47 7.69
CA ALA A 55 -7.51 10.55 6.56
C ALA A 55 -8.04 11.18 5.26
N THR A 56 -9.22 11.80 5.33
CA THR A 56 -9.85 12.46 4.19
C THR A 56 -8.98 13.62 3.67
N ASN A 57 -8.47 14.47 4.57
CA ASN A 57 -7.64 15.60 4.15
C ASN A 57 -6.25 15.18 3.66
N ILE A 58 -5.69 14.06 4.16
CA ILE A 58 -4.49 13.44 3.57
C ILE A 58 -4.78 13.04 2.12
N ALA A 59 -5.89 12.34 1.87
CA ALA A 59 -6.27 11.92 0.51
C ALA A 59 -6.51 13.12 -0.43
N ILE A 60 -7.18 14.17 0.05
CA ILE A 60 -7.37 15.42 -0.68
C ILE A 60 -6.03 16.07 -1.01
N ALA A 61 -5.13 16.19 -0.03
CA ALA A 61 -3.84 16.85 -0.23
C ALA A 61 -2.92 16.09 -1.20
N LEU A 62 -2.93 14.74 -1.15
CA LEU A 62 -2.24 13.90 -2.14
C LEU A 62 -2.82 14.09 -3.55
N SER A 63 -4.14 14.16 -3.68
CA SER A 63 -4.81 14.44 -4.96
C SER A 63 -4.47 15.84 -5.49
N MET A 64 -4.43 16.86 -4.62
CA MET A 64 -3.98 18.22 -4.96
C MET A 64 -2.50 18.27 -5.38
N ALA A 65 -1.67 17.35 -4.86
CA ALA A 65 -0.29 17.14 -5.31
C ALA A 65 -0.19 16.37 -6.64
N GLY A 66 -1.31 16.15 -7.34
CA GLY A 66 -1.38 15.54 -8.67
C GLY A 66 -1.32 14.01 -8.66
N LYS A 67 -1.46 13.36 -7.51
CA LYS A 67 -1.43 11.89 -7.38
C LYS A 67 -2.82 11.30 -7.65
N LYS A 68 -2.87 10.10 -8.20
CA LYS A 68 -4.11 9.31 -8.26
C LYS A 68 -4.35 8.63 -6.92
N VAL A 69 -5.46 8.95 -6.27
CA VAL A 69 -5.74 8.56 -4.88
C VAL A 69 -7.07 7.83 -4.77
N GLY A 70 -7.06 6.69 -4.07
CA GLY A 70 -8.25 6.04 -3.53
C GLY A 70 -8.39 6.37 -2.04
N LEU A 71 -9.62 6.61 -1.59
CA LEU A 71 -9.97 6.72 -0.17
C LEU A 71 -11.00 5.64 0.16
N LEU A 72 -10.62 4.72 1.03
CA LEU A 72 -11.45 3.60 1.48
C LEU A 72 -11.82 3.81 2.95
N ASP A 73 -13.10 4.00 3.23
CA ASP A 73 -13.64 4.12 4.59
C ASP A 73 -14.28 2.80 5.02
N VAL A 74 -13.68 2.18 6.03
CA VAL A 74 -14.11 0.93 6.63
C VAL A 74 -14.61 1.11 8.07
N ASP A 75 -14.82 2.35 8.50
CA ASP A 75 -15.37 2.66 9.84
C ASP A 75 -16.90 2.55 9.86
N VAL A 76 -17.39 1.32 10.07
CA VAL A 76 -18.84 1.02 10.16
C VAL A 76 -19.55 1.80 11.26
N HIS A 77 -18.85 2.15 12.34
CA HIS A 77 -19.46 2.73 13.53
C HIS A 77 -19.73 4.23 13.39
N GLY A 78 -19.08 4.89 12.44
CA GLY A 78 -19.28 6.31 12.18
C GLY A 78 -18.70 6.70 10.83
N PRO A 79 -19.26 6.19 9.70
CA PRO A 79 -18.74 6.49 8.37
C PRO A 79 -18.95 7.96 8.08
N SER A 80 -17.88 8.74 8.28
CA SER A 80 -17.92 10.20 8.20
C SER A 80 -17.37 10.72 6.87
N VAL A 81 -16.63 9.88 6.13
CA VAL A 81 -16.01 10.25 4.86
C VAL A 81 -17.04 10.73 3.82
N PRO A 82 -18.17 10.03 3.56
CA PRO A 82 -19.18 10.53 2.63
C PRO A 82 -19.72 11.91 3.00
N ARG A 83 -19.90 12.18 4.29
CA ARG A 83 -20.38 13.48 4.78
C ARG A 83 -19.32 14.57 4.60
N ILE A 84 -18.09 14.32 5.04
CA ILE A 84 -16.96 15.26 4.94
C ILE A 84 -16.75 15.70 3.48
N LEU A 85 -16.93 14.79 2.53
CA LEU A 85 -16.74 15.03 1.10
C LEU A 85 -17.98 15.55 0.36
N GLY A 86 -19.12 15.72 1.05
CA GLY A 86 -20.37 16.14 0.39
C GLY A 86 -20.96 15.08 -0.54
N LEU A 87 -20.64 13.80 -0.33
CA LEU A 87 -21.09 12.65 -1.10
C LEU A 87 -22.26 11.89 -0.44
N SER A 88 -22.87 12.46 0.61
CA SER A 88 -24.03 11.85 1.28
C SER A 88 -25.18 11.62 0.29
N GLY A 89 -25.71 10.39 0.29
CA GLY A 89 -26.79 9.98 -0.61
C GLY A 89 -26.31 9.51 -2.00
N GLN A 90 -25.02 9.59 -2.31
CA GLN A 90 -24.47 8.91 -3.48
C GLN A 90 -24.32 7.42 -3.22
N GLN A 91 -24.43 6.63 -4.29
CA GLN A 91 -24.20 5.19 -4.26
C GLN A 91 -23.16 4.82 -5.31
N PRO A 92 -22.23 3.91 -4.99
CA PRO A 92 -21.32 3.38 -5.98
C PRO A 92 -22.11 2.58 -7.02
N HIS A 93 -21.63 2.57 -8.26
CA HIS A 93 -22.19 1.70 -9.27
C HIS A 93 -21.71 0.26 -8.98
N MET A 94 -22.66 -0.67 -8.87
CA MET A 94 -22.39 -2.07 -8.54
C MET A 94 -22.84 -2.94 -9.72
N ASN A 95 -21.89 -3.66 -10.31
CA ASN A 95 -22.14 -4.73 -11.29
C ASN A 95 -22.07 -6.10 -10.60
N GLU A 96 -22.47 -7.17 -11.29
CA GLU A 96 -22.48 -8.54 -10.73
C GLU A 96 -21.10 -9.01 -10.20
N ALA A 97 -20.00 -8.44 -10.72
CA ALA A 97 -18.63 -8.85 -10.39
C ALA A 97 -17.71 -7.70 -9.92
N SER A 98 -18.18 -6.44 -9.92
CA SER A 98 -17.30 -5.30 -9.62
C SER A 98 -18.04 -4.10 -9.04
N MET A 99 -17.31 -3.30 -8.26
CA MET A 99 -17.80 -2.05 -7.66
C MET A 99 -16.98 -0.87 -8.16
N GLU A 100 -17.63 0.13 -8.73
CA GLU A 100 -16.97 1.36 -9.15
C GLU A 100 -16.98 2.38 -8.00
N PRO A 101 -15.81 2.90 -7.59
CA PRO A 101 -15.74 3.92 -6.54
C PRO A 101 -16.35 5.25 -7.00
N VAL A 102 -16.88 6.01 -6.05
CA VAL A 102 -17.47 7.33 -6.31
C VAL A 102 -16.34 8.34 -6.56
N ALA A 103 -16.35 9.00 -7.72
CA ALA A 103 -15.38 10.03 -8.03
C ALA A 103 -15.72 11.34 -7.29
N TRP A 104 -14.81 11.84 -6.45
CA TRP A 104 -14.92 13.16 -5.83
C TRP A 104 -14.22 14.25 -6.66
N SER A 105 -13.13 13.89 -7.34
CA SER A 105 -12.43 14.72 -8.32
C SER A 105 -11.84 13.85 -9.43
N SER A 106 -11.15 14.44 -10.41
CA SER A 106 -10.46 13.66 -11.46
C SER A 106 -9.41 12.68 -10.93
N ASN A 107 -8.89 12.93 -9.73
CA ASN A 107 -7.78 12.20 -9.13
C ASN A 107 -8.09 11.58 -7.76
N LEU A 108 -9.31 11.75 -7.24
CA LEU A 108 -9.72 11.19 -5.94
C LEU A 108 -11.00 10.38 -6.09
N PHE A 109 -10.91 9.09 -5.78
CA PHE A 109 -11.98 8.11 -5.83
C PHE A 109 -12.26 7.58 -4.43
N VAL A 110 -13.53 7.39 -4.09
CA VAL A 110 -13.97 7.12 -2.72
C VAL A 110 -14.83 5.88 -2.68
N MET A 111 -14.54 4.99 -1.74
CA MET A 111 -15.44 3.91 -1.34
C MET A 111 -15.64 3.98 0.17
N SER A 112 -16.89 3.84 0.62
CA SER A 112 -17.22 3.88 2.05
C SER A 112 -18.33 2.90 2.36
N LEU A 113 -18.25 2.24 3.51
CA LEU A 113 -19.36 1.45 4.04
C LEU A 113 -20.60 2.33 4.30
N GLY A 114 -20.42 3.64 4.48
CA GLY A 114 -21.50 4.62 4.59
C GLY A 114 -22.39 4.73 3.36
N PHE A 115 -21.90 4.37 2.15
CA PHE A 115 -22.74 4.35 0.95
C PHE A 115 -23.74 3.18 0.94
N LEU A 116 -23.45 2.10 1.67
CA LEU A 116 -24.29 0.92 1.76
C LEU A 116 -25.33 1.01 2.89
N LEU A 117 -25.27 2.05 3.71
CA LEU A 117 -26.25 2.25 4.78
C LEU A 117 -27.57 2.76 4.18
N PRO A 118 -28.71 2.11 4.49
CA PRO A 118 -30.01 2.50 3.95
C PRO A 118 -30.48 3.87 4.47
N SER A 119 -30.01 4.30 5.64
CA SER A 119 -30.25 5.62 6.19
C SER A 119 -29.11 6.04 7.12
N PRO A 120 -28.68 7.32 7.11
CA PRO A 120 -27.71 7.86 8.07
C PRO A 120 -28.17 7.80 9.53
N GLU A 121 -29.48 7.74 9.77
CA GLU A 121 -30.09 7.80 11.10
C GLU A 121 -30.29 6.42 11.74
N GLN A 122 -30.17 5.36 10.93
CA GLN A 122 -30.40 4.00 11.41
C GLN A 122 -29.10 3.45 12.01
N ALA A 123 -29.11 3.18 13.31
CA ALA A 123 -28.02 2.44 13.95
C ALA A 123 -27.98 1.02 13.38
N VAL A 124 -26.96 0.76 12.56
CA VAL A 124 -26.80 -0.53 11.90
C VAL A 124 -25.97 -1.47 12.78
N ILE A 125 -26.60 -2.52 13.29
CA ILE A 125 -25.95 -3.53 14.12
C ILE A 125 -25.43 -4.65 13.21
N TRP A 126 -24.22 -4.48 12.68
CA TRP A 126 -23.56 -5.53 11.91
C TRP A 126 -22.74 -6.46 12.80
N ARG A 127 -22.86 -7.76 12.57
CA ARG A 127 -22.03 -8.79 13.20
C ARG A 127 -20.62 -8.73 12.58
N GLY A 128 -19.59 -8.97 13.38
CA GLY A 128 -18.18 -8.93 12.94
C GLY A 128 -17.90 -9.62 11.60
N PRO A 129 -18.35 -10.88 11.38
CA PRO A 129 -18.12 -11.58 10.11
C PRO A 129 -18.69 -10.87 8.87
N VAL A 130 -19.83 -10.19 9.00
CA VAL A 130 -20.44 -9.43 7.90
C VAL A 130 -19.59 -8.22 7.55
N LYS A 131 -19.06 -7.52 8.58
CA LYS A 131 -18.17 -6.38 8.38
C LYS A 131 -16.88 -6.78 7.68
N MET A 132 -16.22 -7.84 8.17
CA MET A 132 -14.99 -8.34 7.54
C MET A 132 -15.23 -8.81 6.11
N GLY A 133 -16.35 -9.50 5.86
CA GLY A 133 -16.74 -9.89 4.51
C GLY A 133 -16.85 -8.69 3.57
N LEU A 134 -17.45 -7.59 4.02
CA LEU A 134 -17.56 -6.36 3.22
C LEU A 134 -16.22 -5.64 3.04
N ILE A 135 -15.37 -5.59 4.06
CA ILE A 135 -14.02 -5.02 3.94
C ILE A 135 -13.21 -5.79 2.89
N ASN A 136 -13.23 -7.12 2.97
CA ASN A 136 -12.53 -7.98 2.01
C ASN A 136 -13.13 -7.84 0.61
N GLN A 137 -14.46 -7.74 0.52
CA GLN A 137 -15.14 -7.47 -0.74
C GLN A 137 -14.70 -6.11 -1.33
N PHE A 138 -14.54 -5.07 -0.51
CA PHE A 138 -14.04 -3.78 -0.98
C PHE A 138 -12.60 -3.83 -1.48
N LEU A 139 -11.73 -4.58 -0.80
CA LEU A 139 -10.34 -4.76 -1.25
C LEU A 139 -10.24 -5.61 -2.52
N ARG A 140 -11.17 -6.55 -2.73
CA ARG A 140 -11.18 -7.51 -3.85
C ARG A 140 -11.95 -7.04 -5.10
N ASP A 141 -13.09 -6.39 -4.92
CA ASP A 141 -14.07 -6.17 -6.00
C ASP A 141 -14.15 -4.70 -6.42
N VAL A 142 -13.59 -3.76 -5.65
CA VAL A 142 -13.56 -2.35 -6.05
C VAL A 142 -12.54 -2.12 -7.15
N GLU A 143 -12.99 -1.49 -8.23
CA GLU A 143 -12.16 -1.21 -9.40
C GLU A 143 -11.40 0.10 -9.23
N TRP A 144 -10.40 0.08 -8.34
CA TRP A 144 -9.55 1.24 -8.08
C TRP A 144 -8.75 1.73 -9.30
N GLY A 145 -8.46 0.84 -10.25
CA GLY A 145 -7.54 1.11 -11.36
C GLY A 145 -6.09 1.22 -10.86
N ASP A 146 -5.27 1.99 -11.57
CA ASP A 146 -3.89 2.27 -11.17
C ASP A 146 -3.86 3.50 -10.27
N LEU A 147 -3.46 3.30 -9.01
CA LEU A 147 -3.39 4.35 -8.00
C LEU A 147 -1.95 4.58 -7.55
N ASP A 148 -1.60 5.84 -7.32
CA ASP A 148 -0.36 6.19 -6.62
C ASP A 148 -0.51 5.94 -5.11
N PHE A 149 -1.71 6.19 -4.56
CA PHE A 149 -2.01 6.01 -3.13
C PHE A 149 -3.40 5.43 -2.91
N LEU A 150 -3.52 4.49 -1.97
CA LEU A 150 -4.78 4.12 -1.33
C LEU A 150 -4.70 4.53 0.14
N VAL A 151 -5.56 5.42 0.58
CA VAL A 151 -5.72 5.82 1.99
C VAL A 151 -6.90 5.06 2.57
N VAL A 152 -6.69 4.33 3.68
CA VAL A 152 -7.72 3.55 4.35
C VAL A 152 -8.02 4.15 5.72
N ASP A 153 -9.27 4.55 5.93
CA ASP A 153 -9.78 5.03 7.23
C ASP A 153 -10.36 3.86 8.02
N CYS A 154 -9.58 3.32 8.96
CA CYS A 154 -9.97 2.18 9.77
C CYS A 154 -10.79 2.57 11.00
N PRO A 155 -11.64 1.71 11.59
CA PRO A 155 -12.24 1.95 12.90
C PRO A 155 -11.20 2.29 13.98
N PRO A 156 -11.59 3.00 15.05
CA PRO A 156 -10.70 3.28 16.16
C PRO A 156 -10.30 2.01 16.93
N GLY A 157 -9.08 2.01 17.48
CA GLY A 157 -8.52 0.94 18.29
C GLY A 157 -7.60 0.00 17.51
N THR A 158 -7.31 -1.14 18.14
CA THR A 158 -6.45 -2.22 17.59
C THR A 158 -7.21 -3.53 17.57
N GLY A 159 -8.47 -3.48 17.13
CA GLY A 159 -9.37 -4.63 17.04
C GLY A 159 -9.11 -5.49 15.80
N ASP A 160 -10.08 -6.35 15.48
CA ASP A 160 -9.98 -7.27 14.33
C ASP A 160 -10.05 -6.53 12.99
N GLU A 161 -10.74 -5.37 12.92
CA GLU A 161 -10.93 -4.66 11.65
C GLU A 161 -9.61 -4.04 11.12
N PRO A 162 -8.85 -3.25 11.91
CA PRO A 162 -7.54 -2.77 11.47
C PRO A 162 -6.53 -3.91 11.22
N LEU A 163 -6.68 -5.03 11.94
CA LEU A 163 -5.84 -6.21 11.78
C LEU A 163 -6.04 -6.86 10.42
N SER A 164 -7.29 -7.15 10.05
CA SER A 164 -7.63 -7.71 8.74
C SER A 164 -7.14 -6.78 7.63
N VAL A 165 -7.45 -5.49 7.71
CA VAL A 165 -7.03 -4.50 6.70
C VAL A 165 -5.51 -4.51 6.49
N LEU A 166 -4.71 -4.49 7.56
CA LEU A 166 -3.24 -4.53 7.42
C LEU A 166 -2.74 -5.86 6.84
N GLN A 167 -3.34 -6.98 7.21
CA GLN A 167 -2.99 -8.30 6.68
C GLN A 167 -3.34 -8.43 5.20
N ASP A 168 -4.54 -8.00 4.81
CA ASP A 168 -5.05 -8.06 3.44
C ASP A 168 -4.30 -7.10 2.51
N LEU A 169 -3.92 -5.91 3.01
CA LEU A 169 -3.13 -4.95 2.24
C LEU A 169 -1.67 -5.36 2.05
N GLY A 170 -1.15 -6.23 2.91
CA GLY A 170 0.22 -6.75 2.86
C GLY A 170 1.24 -6.00 3.72
N PRO A 171 2.46 -6.55 3.87
CA PRO A 171 3.52 -5.99 4.72
C PRO A 171 4.02 -4.60 4.28
N GLU A 172 3.81 -4.24 3.01
CA GLU A 172 4.14 -2.92 2.45
C GLU A 172 3.17 -1.82 2.88
N ALA A 173 2.01 -2.17 3.43
CA ALA A 173 1.05 -1.20 3.95
C ALA A 173 1.66 -0.42 5.11
N GLN A 174 1.51 0.91 5.07
CA GLN A 174 2.16 1.81 6.02
C GLN A 174 1.13 2.51 6.89
N ALA A 175 1.45 2.73 8.16
CA ALA A 175 0.49 3.33 9.09
C ALA A 175 0.77 4.81 9.39
N VAL A 176 -0.29 5.62 9.38
CA VAL A 176 -0.32 6.94 10.01
C VAL A 176 -1.18 6.84 11.26
N VAL A 177 -0.66 7.23 12.42
CA VAL A 177 -1.39 7.15 13.69
C VAL A 177 -1.83 8.53 14.15
N VAL A 178 -3.14 8.71 14.35
CA VAL A 178 -3.75 9.98 14.76
C VAL A 178 -4.03 9.98 16.26
N THR A 179 -3.64 11.06 16.92
CA THR A 179 -3.86 11.29 18.36
C THR A 179 -4.37 12.70 18.64
N THR A 180 -4.69 12.98 19.90
CA THR A 180 -4.84 14.33 20.45
C THR A 180 -3.77 14.60 21.52
N PRO A 181 -3.49 15.86 21.87
CA PRO A 181 -2.47 16.21 22.86
C PRO A 181 -2.72 15.75 24.30
N GLN A 182 -3.91 15.25 24.59
CA GLN A 182 -4.33 14.90 25.95
C GLN A 182 -3.62 13.63 26.41
N SER A 183 -3.13 13.61 27.66
CA SER A 183 -2.34 12.48 28.20
C SER A 183 -3.07 11.14 28.15
N ILE A 184 -4.40 11.12 28.22
CA ILE A 184 -5.21 9.89 28.16
C ILE A 184 -5.24 9.30 26.73
N ALA A 185 -4.88 10.05 25.69
CA ALA A 185 -4.78 9.52 24.32
C ALA A 185 -3.42 8.85 24.05
N VAL A 186 -2.38 9.16 24.83
CA VAL A 186 -0.99 8.70 24.63
C VAL A 186 -0.85 7.19 24.79
N ASP A 187 -1.46 6.60 25.81
CA ASP A 187 -1.36 5.15 26.05
C ASP A 187 -2.01 4.32 24.94
N ASP A 188 -3.09 4.82 24.35
CA ASP A 188 -3.78 4.10 23.28
C ASP A 188 -3.02 4.21 21.96
N VAL A 189 -2.33 5.33 21.72
CA VAL A 189 -1.43 5.47 20.57
C VAL A 189 -0.21 4.57 20.71
N ARG A 190 0.33 4.40 21.93
CA ARG A 190 1.40 3.43 22.19
C ARG A 190 0.98 2.02 21.76
N ARG A 191 -0.27 1.63 22.07
CA ARG A 191 -0.84 0.35 21.63
C ARG A 191 -0.96 0.28 20.11
N SER A 192 -1.49 1.33 19.46
CA SER A 192 -1.59 1.37 17.99
C SER A 192 -0.22 1.25 17.30
N VAL A 193 0.81 1.94 17.77
CA VAL A 193 2.17 1.85 17.22
C VAL A 193 2.77 0.45 17.44
N SER A 194 2.61 -0.11 18.64
CA SER A 194 3.05 -1.49 18.93
C SER A 194 2.34 -2.51 18.06
N PHE A 195 1.04 -2.34 17.84
CA PHE A 195 0.21 -3.21 17.00
C PHE A 195 0.71 -3.24 15.56
N VAL A 196 0.95 -2.07 14.95
CA VAL A 196 1.50 -1.97 13.59
C VAL A 196 2.87 -2.66 13.49
N ARG A 197 3.75 -2.45 14.49
CA ARG A 197 5.08 -3.09 14.53
C ARG A 197 5.00 -4.60 14.66
N GLN A 198 4.07 -5.12 15.46
CA GLN A 198 3.87 -6.56 15.64
C GLN A 198 3.43 -7.25 14.34
N LEU A 199 2.74 -6.53 13.46
CA LEU A 199 2.35 -7.00 12.12
C LEU A 199 3.47 -6.85 11.08
N GLY A 200 4.60 -6.23 11.45
CA GLY A 200 5.74 -6.01 10.56
C GLY A 200 5.58 -4.81 9.62
N ASN A 201 4.49 -4.06 9.75
CA ASN A 201 4.21 -2.91 8.90
C ASN A 201 5.01 -1.66 9.36
N PRO A 202 5.46 -0.79 8.44
CA PRO A 202 6.12 0.45 8.78
C PRO A 202 5.15 1.53 9.29
N VAL A 203 5.55 2.26 10.33
CA VAL A 203 4.85 3.47 10.77
C VAL A 203 5.44 4.68 10.03
N ILE A 204 4.63 5.38 9.23
CA ILE A 204 5.03 6.62 8.56
C ILE A 204 5.32 7.68 9.63
N GLY A 205 4.39 7.84 10.57
CA GLY A 205 4.54 8.70 11.73
C GLY A 205 3.23 8.97 12.47
N ILE A 206 3.33 9.83 13.49
CA ILE A 206 2.21 10.25 14.33
C ILE A 206 1.75 11.66 13.93
N VAL A 207 0.43 11.85 13.84
CA VAL A 207 -0.23 13.15 13.67
C VAL A 207 -0.95 13.52 14.96
N GLU A 208 -0.64 14.68 15.54
CA GLU A 208 -1.35 15.23 16.68
C GLU A 208 -2.45 16.19 16.22
N ASN A 209 -3.69 15.71 16.20
CA ASN A 209 -4.84 16.52 15.81
C ASN A 209 -5.40 17.32 16.99
N MET A 210 -6.16 18.38 16.70
CA MET A 210 -6.77 19.28 17.70
C MET A 210 -5.75 19.92 18.66
N SER A 211 -4.55 20.22 18.16
CA SER A 211 -3.45 20.79 18.94
C SER A 211 -3.42 22.31 18.84
N GLY A 212 -4.08 22.96 19.80
CA GLY A 212 -4.31 24.40 19.81
C GLY A 212 -5.54 24.81 19.00
N PHE A 213 -5.80 26.11 18.92
CA PHE A 213 -6.98 26.72 18.34
C PHE A 213 -6.58 27.96 17.54
N VAL A 214 -7.03 28.07 16.29
CA VAL A 214 -6.74 29.22 15.43
C VAL A 214 -7.63 30.40 15.84
N CYS A 215 -7.03 31.47 16.34
CA CYS A 215 -7.75 32.68 16.70
C CYS A 215 -8.31 33.37 15.44
N ARG A 216 -9.65 33.55 15.37
CA ARG A 216 -10.31 34.19 14.22
C ARG A 216 -9.97 35.67 14.04
N HIS A 217 -9.40 36.33 15.05
CA HIS A 217 -9.10 37.76 15.01
C HIS A 217 -7.69 38.05 14.51
N CYS A 218 -6.68 37.28 14.95
CA CYS A 218 -5.27 37.51 14.61
C CYS A 218 -4.61 36.37 13.82
N GLY A 219 -5.25 35.20 13.71
CA GLY A 219 -4.69 34.02 13.04
C GLY A 219 -3.65 33.25 13.87
N GLU A 220 -3.31 33.71 15.08
CA GLU A 220 -2.39 33.00 15.97
C GLU A 220 -3.01 31.71 16.51
N VAL A 221 -2.16 30.71 16.77
CA VAL A 221 -2.58 29.43 17.36
C VAL A 221 -2.45 29.50 18.87
N GLU A 222 -3.58 29.44 19.57
CA GLU A 222 -3.65 29.43 21.03
C GLU A 222 -3.78 28.00 21.57
N HIS A 223 -2.94 27.62 22.53
CA HIS A 223 -3.01 26.30 23.14
C HIS A 223 -4.07 26.27 24.26
N ILE A 224 -5.30 25.91 23.90
CA ILE A 224 -6.43 25.75 24.84
C ILE A 224 -6.40 24.44 25.65
N PHE A 225 -5.61 23.46 25.20
CA PHE A 225 -5.34 22.20 25.87
C PHE A 225 -3.83 21.99 26.03
N SER A 226 -3.41 20.87 26.64
CA SER A 226 -2.02 20.43 26.57
C SER A 226 -1.53 20.35 25.12
N SER A 227 -0.22 20.42 24.90
CA SER A 227 0.40 20.31 23.57
C SER A 227 1.65 19.43 23.64
N GLY A 228 2.04 18.87 22.49
CA GLY A 228 3.27 18.07 22.34
C GLY A 228 3.20 16.68 22.98
N GLY A 229 2.01 16.17 23.26
CA GLY A 229 1.83 14.80 23.76
C GLY A 229 2.16 13.76 22.68
N GLY A 230 1.71 14.02 21.45
CA GLY A 230 2.02 13.18 20.29
C GLY A 230 3.50 13.23 19.90
N GLU A 231 4.13 14.39 19.97
CA GLU A 231 5.55 14.57 19.66
C GLU A 231 6.46 13.82 20.66
N LYS A 232 6.17 13.96 21.96
CA LYS A 232 6.90 13.21 23.01
C LYS A 232 6.75 11.71 22.82
N LEU A 233 5.54 11.23 22.54
CA LEU A 233 5.31 9.81 22.30
C LEU A 233 6.03 9.31 21.04
N ALA A 234 6.05 10.12 19.98
CA ALA A 234 6.78 9.79 18.77
C ALA A 234 8.27 9.57 19.07
N ALA A 235 8.87 10.45 19.86
CA ALA A 235 10.25 10.31 20.33
C ALA A 235 10.45 9.09 21.24
N GLU A 236 9.57 8.85 22.21
CA GLU A 236 9.63 7.69 23.11
C GLU A 236 9.56 6.35 22.35
N MET A 237 8.74 6.32 21.30
CA MET A 237 8.50 5.12 20.50
C MET A 237 9.48 4.97 19.35
N ASP A 238 10.38 5.92 19.11
CA ASP A 238 11.26 5.96 17.92
C ASP A 238 10.46 5.85 16.62
N VAL A 239 9.47 6.74 16.47
CA VAL A 239 8.67 6.90 15.24
C VAL A 239 8.65 8.38 14.82
N PRO A 240 8.53 8.69 13.53
CA PRO A 240 8.48 10.09 13.09
C PRO A 240 7.26 10.83 13.62
N PHE A 241 7.45 12.11 13.98
CA PHE A 241 6.34 13.03 14.23
C PHE A 241 6.05 13.82 12.95
N LEU A 242 4.85 13.68 12.39
CA LEU A 242 4.49 14.32 11.11
C LEU A 242 4.02 15.77 11.30
N GLY A 243 3.50 16.09 12.49
CA GLY A 243 3.10 17.44 12.85
C GLY A 243 1.83 17.50 13.69
N SER A 244 1.50 18.73 14.06
CA SER A 244 0.31 19.08 14.83
C SER A 244 -0.69 19.86 13.96
N ILE A 245 -1.97 19.48 14.03
CA ILE A 245 -3.06 20.17 13.33
C ILE A 245 -3.89 20.93 14.38
N PRO A 246 -3.98 22.27 14.30
CA PRO A 246 -4.80 23.05 15.23
C PRO A 246 -6.30 22.91 14.93
N ILE A 247 -7.12 23.22 15.92
CA ILE A 247 -8.56 23.35 15.74
C ILE A 247 -8.83 24.63 14.97
N ASP A 248 -9.48 24.48 13.81
CA ASP A 248 -10.07 25.58 13.07
C ASP A 248 -11.59 25.32 12.93
N PRO A 249 -12.46 26.22 13.43
CA PRO A 249 -13.90 26.11 13.22
C PRO A 249 -14.32 25.97 11.75
N ASP A 250 -13.58 26.56 10.82
CA ASP A 250 -13.91 26.51 9.40
C ASP A 250 -13.62 25.12 8.80
N MET A 251 -12.78 24.28 9.45
CA MET A 251 -12.65 22.85 9.11
C MET A 251 -13.94 22.08 9.42
N GLY A 252 -14.58 22.39 10.56
CA GLY A 252 -15.87 21.81 10.92
C GLY A 252 -16.96 22.19 9.91
N ARG A 253 -17.01 23.48 9.55
CA ARG A 253 -17.91 23.99 8.51
C ARG A 253 -17.66 23.32 7.16
N ALA A 254 -16.41 23.17 6.75
CA ALA A 254 -16.05 22.51 5.49
C ALA A 254 -16.55 21.06 5.43
N ALA A 255 -16.42 20.32 6.54
CA ALA A 255 -16.93 18.96 6.66
C ALA A 255 -18.46 18.86 6.68
N GLU A 256 -19.16 19.87 7.20
CA GLU A 256 -20.63 19.93 7.21
C GLU A 256 -21.20 20.33 5.85
N GLU A 257 -20.57 21.29 5.17
CA GLU A 257 -20.98 21.80 3.86
C GLU A 257 -20.44 20.94 2.70
N GLY A 258 -19.51 20.02 2.97
CA GLY A 258 -19.02 19.04 2.00
C GLY A 258 -18.02 19.60 0.98
N PHE A 259 -17.19 20.58 1.37
CA PHE A 259 -16.17 21.16 0.49
C PHE A 259 -14.75 20.95 1.06
N SER A 260 -13.74 21.03 0.18
CA SER A 260 -12.34 20.91 0.60
C SER A 260 -11.84 22.18 1.26
N TYR A 261 -11.58 22.10 2.57
CA TYR A 261 -10.94 23.18 3.31
C TYR A 261 -9.60 23.57 2.70
N LEU A 262 -8.75 22.58 2.40
CA LEU A 262 -7.39 22.81 1.87
C LEU A 262 -7.38 23.57 0.53
N LYS A 263 -8.44 23.40 -0.28
CA LYS A 263 -8.59 24.10 -1.56
C LYS A 263 -9.16 25.51 -1.39
N VAL A 264 -10.01 25.74 -0.39
CA VAL A 264 -10.64 27.05 -0.16
C VAL A 264 -9.72 27.98 0.63
N TYR A 265 -8.89 27.42 1.51
CA TYR A 265 -8.06 28.17 2.45
C TYR A 265 -6.57 27.83 2.28
N GLU A 266 -5.88 28.56 1.41
CA GLU A 266 -4.50 28.23 1.01
C GLU A 266 -3.42 28.65 2.04
N HIS A 267 -3.73 29.62 2.91
CA HIS A 267 -2.76 30.26 3.82
C HIS A 267 -3.25 30.26 5.27
N THR A 268 -3.56 29.09 5.80
CA THR A 268 -3.96 28.91 7.20
C THR A 268 -3.03 27.93 7.92
N ALA A 269 -2.99 28.01 9.25
CA ALA A 269 -2.20 27.10 10.07
C ALA A 269 -2.54 25.61 9.82
N VAL A 270 -3.80 25.32 9.48
CA VAL A 270 -4.25 23.95 9.12
C VAL A 270 -3.67 23.52 7.78
N THR A 271 -3.78 24.36 6.75
CA THR A 271 -3.27 24.02 5.41
C THR A 271 -1.75 23.86 5.40
N GLU A 272 -1.04 24.71 6.14
CA GLU A 272 0.40 24.56 6.37
C GLU A 272 0.76 23.28 7.14
N ALA A 273 -0.06 22.89 8.12
CA ALA A 273 0.14 21.65 8.86
C ALA A 273 -0.01 20.42 7.94
N PHE A 274 -1.05 20.38 7.10
CA PHE A 274 -1.19 19.32 6.10
C PHE A 274 -0.05 19.32 5.08
N GLY A 275 0.41 20.49 4.63
CA GLY A 275 1.59 20.59 3.76
C GLY A 275 2.84 19.94 4.38
N ARG A 276 3.06 20.15 5.69
CA ARG A 276 4.14 19.51 6.45
C ARG A 276 3.96 18.00 6.62
N ILE A 277 2.74 17.54 6.88
CA ILE A 277 2.41 16.11 7.05
C ILE A 277 2.55 15.33 5.74
N ILE A 278 2.17 15.92 4.61
CA ILE A 278 2.17 15.27 3.30
C ILE A 278 3.57 15.11 2.71
N LYS A 279 4.46 16.08 2.95
CA LYS A 279 5.84 16.04 2.44
C LYS A 279 6.56 14.70 2.73
N PRO A 280 6.67 14.21 3.99
CA PRO A 280 7.32 12.94 4.28
C PRO A 280 6.54 11.72 3.74
N ILE A 281 5.21 11.82 3.58
CA ILE A 281 4.40 10.78 2.93
C ILE A 281 4.79 10.63 1.46
N LEU A 282 4.93 11.75 0.74
CA LEU A 282 5.38 11.76 -0.66
C LEU A 282 6.85 11.30 -0.81
N GLU A 283 7.73 11.71 0.10
CA GLU A 283 9.15 11.33 0.07
C GLU A 283 9.35 9.84 0.35
N LYS A 284 8.67 9.27 1.36
CA LYS A 284 8.73 7.82 1.64
C LYS A 284 8.16 6.99 0.50
N ALA A 285 7.13 7.47 -0.18
CA ALA A 285 6.57 6.81 -1.36
C ALA A 285 7.58 6.78 -2.52
N GLY A 286 8.37 7.84 -2.71
CA GLY A 286 9.48 7.85 -3.67
C GLY A 286 10.60 6.88 -3.27
N ALA A 287 11.02 6.91 -2.00
CA ALA A 287 12.10 6.07 -1.50
C ALA A 287 11.78 4.56 -1.51
N LEU A 288 10.53 4.16 -1.28
CA LEU A 288 10.10 2.75 -1.38
C LEU A 288 10.06 2.26 -2.84
N GLN A 289 9.78 3.15 -3.79
CA GLN A 289 9.89 2.85 -5.23
C GLN A 289 11.36 2.71 -5.65
N GLU A 290 12.26 3.50 -5.07
CA GLU A 290 13.72 3.43 -5.29
C GLU A 290 14.38 2.22 -4.60
N ASN A 291 13.88 1.79 -3.44
CA ASN A 291 14.42 0.64 -2.71
C ASN A 291 14.02 -0.71 -3.32
N ASN A 292 12.88 -0.78 -4.02
CA ASN A 292 12.55 -1.92 -4.88
C ASN A 292 13.36 -1.95 -6.17
N THR A 293 14.23 -0.96 -6.40
CA THR A 293 15.01 -0.83 -7.62
C THR A 293 16.53 -0.76 -7.41
N SER A 294 17.16 -1.02 -6.25
CA SER A 294 18.65 -0.96 -6.23
C SER A 294 19.41 -1.86 -5.25
N ALA A 295 18.78 -2.43 -4.24
CA ALA A 295 19.50 -3.29 -3.29
C ALA A 295 19.71 -4.72 -3.86
N PRO A 296 20.94 -5.26 -3.86
CA PRO A 296 21.18 -6.65 -4.25
C PRO A 296 20.41 -7.59 -3.34
N VAL A 297 19.54 -8.40 -3.93
CA VAL A 297 18.87 -9.46 -3.18
C VAL A 297 19.85 -10.59 -2.88
N ASN A 298 20.08 -10.84 -1.59
CA ASN A 298 20.86 -11.99 -1.13
C ASN A 298 20.25 -13.32 -1.61
N GLY A 299 21.12 -14.22 -2.10
CA GLY A 299 20.77 -15.59 -2.47
C GLY A 299 20.29 -15.80 -3.91
N VAL A 300 20.40 -14.81 -4.79
CA VAL A 300 20.10 -14.98 -6.22
C VAL A 300 21.16 -15.87 -6.87
N LYS A 301 20.75 -16.98 -7.48
CA LYS A 301 21.64 -17.94 -8.14
C LYS A 301 21.78 -17.70 -9.63
N ARG A 302 20.77 -17.11 -10.27
CA ARG A 302 20.76 -16.88 -11.71
C ARG A 302 19.97 -15.63 -12.07
N ILE A 303 20.61 -14.75 -12.85
CA ILE A 303 20.04 -13.49 -13.35
C ILE A 303 19.92 -13.54 -14.86
N ALA A 304 18.81 -13.07 -15.41
CA ALA A 304 18.63 -12.90 -16.85
C ALA A 304 18.77 -11.42 -17.25
N VAL A 305 19.52 -11.15 -18.32
CA VAL A 305 19.68 -9.82 -18.90
C VAL A 305 19.23 -9.88 -20.36
N PRO A 306 18.18 -9.13 -20.77
CA PRO A 306 17.75 -9.10 -22.17
C PRO A 306 18.80 -8.35 -23.00
N VAL A 307 19.20 -8.93 -24.13
CA VAL A 307 20.26 -8.38 -24.98
C VAL A 307 19.83 -8.24 -26.44
N ALA A 308 20.41 -7.24 -27.11
CA ALA A 308 20.40 -7.05 -28.56
C ALA A 308 21.86 -6.85 -29.00
N ASP A 309 22.30 -7.58 -30.03
CA ASP A 309 23.70 -7.58 -30.50
C ASP A 309 24.74 -7.83 -29.38
N GLY A 310 24.39 -8.70 -28.42
CA GLY A 310 25.23 -9.06 -27.28
C GLY A 310 25.33 -7.99 -26.19
N LYS A 311 24.57 -6.90 -26.28
CA LYS A 311 24.55 -5.79 -25.31
C LYS A 311 23.19 -5.64 -24.65
N LEU A 312 23.14 -5.02 -23.46
CA LEU A 312 21.89 -4.73 -22.77
C LEU A 312 20.86 -4.08 -23.71
N CYS A 313 19.67 -4.66 -23.76
CA CYS A 313 18.58 -4.12 -24.53
C CYS A 313 17.86 -3.01 -23.75
N MET A 314 17.84 -1.80 -24.32
CA MET A 314 17.15 -0.65 -23.72
C MET A 314 15.63 -0.69 -23.91
N HIS A 315 15.14 -1.50 -24.84
CA HIS A 315 13.72 -1.69 -25.10
C HIS A 315 13.40 -3.18 -25.12
N PHE A 316 12.81 -3.67 -24.03
CA PHE A 316 12.57 -5.10 -23.83
C PHE A 316 11.91 -5.81 -25.03
N GLY A 317 10.96 -5.18 -25.71
CA GLY A 317 10.28 -5.76 -26.89
C GLY A 317 11.18 -5.97 -28.13
N HIS A 318 12.39 -5.42 -28.12
CA HIS A 318 13.38 -5.58 -29.20
C HIS A 318 14.55 -6.49 -28.81
N CYS A 319 14.50 -7.15 -27.65
CA CYS A 319 15.57 -8.08 -27.28
C CYS A 319 15.60 -9.29 -28.22
N GLN A 320 16.78 -9.66 -28.66
CA GLN A 320 16.99 -10.81 -29.54
C GLN A 320 17.34 -12.07 -28.75
N GLN A 321 18.01 -11.93 -27.61
CA GLN A 321 18.48 -13.02 -26.76
C GLN A 321 18.40 -12.63 -25.28
N PHE A 322 18.55 -13.62 -24.40
CA PHE A 322 18.76 -13.43 -22.97
C PHE A 322 20.15 -13.95 -22.58
N ALA A 323 20.90 -13.12 -21.87
CA ALA A 323 22.10 -13.51 -21.16
C ALA A 323 21.73 -14.02 -19.76
N PHE A 324 21.86 -15.33 -19.53
CA PHE A 324 21.70 -15.93 -18.21
C PHE A 324 23.05 -15.95 -17.52
N VAL A 325 23.17 -15.27 -16.39
CA VAL A 325 24.40 -15.14 -15.61
C VAL A 325 24.24 -15.94 -14.33
N ASP A 326 25.15 -16.89 -14.13
CA ASP A 326 25.20 -17.78 -12.97
C ASP A 326 26.04 -17.16 -11.85
N ILE A 327 25.54 -17.25 -10.63
CA ILE A 327 26.14 -16.64 -9.44
C ILE A 327 26.38 -17.72 -8.40
N ASP A 328 27.59 -17.74 -7.85
CA ASP A 328 27.91 -18.59 -6.72
C ASP A 328 27.21 -18.05 -5.45
N PRO A 329 26.37 -18.87 -4.79
CA PRO A 329 25.56 -18.42 -3.66
C PRO A 329 26.37 -18.12 -2.40
N ASP A 330 27.60 -18.60 -2.28
CA ASP A 330 28.45 -18.43 -1.09
C ASP A 330 29.43 -17.26 -1.25
N THR A 331 29.96 -17.08 -2.46
CA THR A 331 30.96 -16.03 -2.77
C THR A 331 30.36 -14.79 -3.43
N HIS A 332 29.12 -14.88 -3.92
CA HIS A 332 28.45 -13.84 -4.72
C HIS A 332 29.26 -13.44 -5.97
N GLU A 333 30.07 -14.34 -6.52
CA GLU A 333 30.82 -14.11 -7.75
C GLU A 333 30.11 -14.70 -8.98
N VAL A 334 30.30 -14.07 -10.13
CA VAL A 334 29.79 -14.57 -11.42
C VAL A 334 30.61 -15.79 -11.85
N THR A 335 29.98 -16.96 -11.91
CA THR A 335 30.62 -18.23 -12.28
C THR A 335 30.48 -18.57 -13.76
N GLY A 336 29.42 -18.08 -14.41
CA GLY A 336 29.10 -18.44 -15.78
C GLY A 336 28.17 -17.45 -16.46
N MET A 337 28.14 -17.51 -17.80
CA MET A 337 27.12 -16.84 -18.59
C MET A 337 26.81 -17.65 -19.84
N THR A 338 25.53 -17.83 -20.13
CA THR A 338 25.04 -18.42 -21.36
C THR A 338 24.12 -17.43 -22.09
N LEU A 339 24.18 -17.46 -23.44
CA LEU A 339 23.27 -16.69 -24.29
C LEU A 339 22.25 -17.64 -24.86
N GLU A 340 20.97 -17.36 -24.67
CA GLU A 340 19.89 -18.16 -25.23
C GLU A 340 18.90 -17.30 -26.02
N THR A 341 18.47 -17.83 -27.16
CA THR A 341 17.49 -17.18 -28.02
C THR A 341 16.07 -17.57 -27.56
N PRO A 342 15.22 -16.61 -27.15
CA PRO A 342 13.86 -16.89 -26.74
C PRO A 342 12.99 -17.30 -27.95
N PRO A 343 11.81 -17.90 -27.71
CA PRO A 343 10.84 -18.16 -28.77
C PRO A 343 10.32 -16.86 -29.42
N PRO A 344 9.53 -16.94 -30.52
CA PRO A 344 8.93 -15.76 -31.15
C PRO A 344 8.18 -14.86 -30.16
N HIS A 345 8.26 -13.54 -30.36
CA HIS A 345 7.75 -12.54 -29.43
C HIS A 345 6.20 -12.50 -29.41
N GLU A 346 5.61 -13.21 -28.46
CA GLU A 346 4.19 -13.13 -28.10
C GLU A 346 4.00 -12.76 -26.62
N PRO A 347 2.88 -12.12 -26.23
CA PRO A 347 2.64 -11.73 -24.84
C PRO A 347 2.71 -12.94 -23.88
N GLY A 348 3.57 -12.87 -22.85
CA GLY A 348 3.72 -13.91 -21.83
C GLY A 348 4.81 -14.96 -22.10
N VAL A 349 5.29 -15.07 -23.34
CA VAL A 349 6.27 -16.11 -23.72
C VAL A 349 7.65 -15.91 -23.10
N TYR A 350 8.11 -14.66 -22.96
CA TYR A 350 9.42 -14.37 -22.38
C TYR A 350 9.49 -14.64 -20.88
N PRO A 351 8.50 -14.23 -20.06
CA PRO A 351 8.40 -14.65 -18.66
C PRO A 351 8.45 -16.16 -18.46
N ASP A 352 7.69 -16.93 -19.24
CA ASP A 352 7.71 -18.39 -19.18
C ASP A 352 9.08 -18.96 -19.54
N PHE A 353 9.68 -18.46 -20.62
CA PHE A 353 11.01 -18.86 -21.05
C PHE A 353 12.07 -18.61 -19.98
N VAL A 354 12.14 -17.38 -19.45
CA VAL A 354 13.13 -16.99 -18.44
C VAL A 354 12.95 -17.75 -17.13
N SER A 355 11.71 -17.91 -16.67
CA SER A 355 11.39 -18.70 -15.47
C SER A 355 11.77 -20.18 -15.66
N SER A 356 11.50 -20.77 -16.82
CA SER A 356 11.88 -22.16 -17.13
C SER A 356 13.40 -22.40 -17.12
N LYS A 357 14.19 -21.34 -17.28
CA LYS A 357 15.66 -21.35 -17.21
C LYS A 357 16.20 -21.14 -15.80
N GLY A 358 15.32 -20.98 -14.82
CA GLY A 358 15.66 -20.84 -13.41
C GLY A 358 16.21 -19.47 -13.03
N ALA A 359 15.96 -18.43 -13.83
CA ALA A 359 16.34 -17.08 -13.45
C ALA A 359 15.37 -16.53 -12.39
N GLU A 360 15.91 -15.95 -11.33
CA GLU A 360 15.16 -15.44 -10.18
C GLU A 360 15.03 -13.90 -10.21
N LEU A 361 15.76 -13.27 -11.14
CA LEU A 361 15.79 -11.83 -11.37
C LEU A 361 16.08 -11.54 -12.85
N VAL A 362 15.40 -10.54 -13.39
CA VAL A 362 15.68 -9.95 -14.71
C VAL A 362 16.18 -8.52 -14.52
N ILE A 363 17.31 -8.17 -15.12
CA ILE A 363 17.83 -6.79 -15.14
C ILE A 363 17.73 -6.25 -16.56
N ALA A 364 16.88 -5.24 -16.80
CA ALA A 364 16.60 -4.68 -18.11
C ALA A 364 16.86 -3.17 -18.17
N GLY A 365 17.19 -2.65 -19.36
CA GLY A 365 17.33 -1.20 -19.57
C GLY A 365 15.97 -0.48 -19.54
N GLY A 366 14.99 -1.01 -20.26
CA GLY A 366 13.61 -0.52 -20.22
C GLY A 366 12.61 -1.63 -20.50
N MET A 367 11.53 -1.69 -19.71
CA MET A 367 10.50 -2.73 -19.80
C MET A 367 9.13 -2.13 -19.46
N GLY A 368 8.11 -2.42 -20.27
CA GLY A 368 6.75 -1.93 -20.00
C GLY A 368 6.08 -2.64 -18.82
N CYS A 369 5.20 -1.95 -18.09
CA CYS A 369 4.56 -2.44 -16.86
C CYS A 369 3.88 -3.82 -17.01
N LYS A 370 3.25 -4.08 -18.16
CA LYS A 370 2.63 -5.38 -18.44
C LYS A 370 3.64 -6.54 -18.45
N ALA A 371 4.83 -6.33 -19.01
CA ALA A 371 5.87 -7.36 -19.01
C ALA A 371 6.46 -7.55 -17.60
N GLN A 372 6.66 -6.46 -16.85
CA GLN A 372 7.13 -6.52 -15.46
C GLN A 372 6.18 -7.35 -14.58
N SER A 373 4.87 -7.13 -14.73
CA SER A 373 3.84 -7.92 -14.02
C SER A 373 3.94 -9.41 -14.34
N LEU A 374 4.05 -9.77 -15.63
CA LEU A 374 4.10 -11.17 -16.05
C LEU A 374 5.34 -11.91 -15.54
N PHE A 375 6.49 -11.23 -15.38
CA PHE A 375 7.66 -11.82 -14.73
C PHE A 375 7.43 -12.04 -13.23
N THR A 376 6.84 -11.05 -12.57
CA THR A 376 6.51 -11.11 -11.14
C THR A 376 5.57 -12.28 -10.85
N ASP A 377 4.54 -12.50 -11.69
CA ASP A 377 3.61 -13.63 -11.61
C ASP A 377 4.30 -15.00 -11.72
N LYS A 378 5.48 -15.05 -12.33
CA LYS A 378 6.30 -16.27 -12.50
C LYS A 378 7.37 -16.41 -11.41
N GLY A 379 7.31 -15.58 -10.36
CA GLY A 379 8.30 -15.56 -9.28
C GLY A 379 9.65 -14.98 -9.69
N VAL A 380 9.73 -14.31 -10.85
CA VAL A 380 10.95 -13.70 -11.36
C VAL A 380 10.90 -12.20 -11.05
N ARG A 381 11.84 -11.72 -10.23
CA ARG A 381 11.92 -10.30 -9.91
C ARG A 381 12.37 -9.49 -11.13
N VAL A 382 12.04 -8.22 -11.17
CA VAL A 382 12.41 -7.34 -12.29
C VAL A 382 13.07 -6.07 -11.77
N LEU A 383 14.23 -5.77 -12.35
CA LEU A 383 14.97 -4.54 -12.19
C LEU A 383 15.00 -3.82 -13.55
N VAL A 384 14.51 -2.59 -13.61
CA VAL A 384 14.47 -1.78 -14.84
C VAL A 384 15.33 -0.53 -14.70
N GLY A 385 15.69 0.09 -15.81
CA GLY A 385 16.51 1.30 -15.81
C GLY A 385 18.01 1.01 -15.81
N ALA A 386 18.44 -0.25 -15.97
CA ALA A 386 19.87 -0.57 -15.97
C ALA A 386 20.59 0.19 -17.09
N THR A 387 21.77 0.72 -16.75
CA THR A 387 22.64 1.42 -17.69
C THR A 387 23.94 0.62 -17.84
N GLY A 388 24.44 0.49 -19.07
CA GLY A 388 25.61 -0.36 -19.36
C GLY A 388 25.50 -1.06 -20.71
N GLN A 389 26.57 -1.75 -21.11
CA GLN A 389 26.56 -2.56 -22.35
C GLN A 389 26.78 -4.04 -22.08
N ASP A 390 27.72 -4.42 -21.22
CA ASP A 390 28.06 -5.82 -20.97
C ASP A 390 27.15 -6.44 -19.87
N PRO A 391 26.37 -7.50 -20.18
CA PRO A 391 25.54 -8.22 -19.20
C PRO A 391 26.29 -8.72 -17.97
N LYS A 392 27.54 -9.19 -18.10
CA LYS A 392 28.31 -9.67 -16.95
C LYS A 392 28.65 -8.54 -16.01
N GLU A 393 29.01 -7.38 -16.57
CA GLU A 393 29.40 -6.22 -15.79
C GLU A 393 28.21 -5.61 -15.06
N ILE A 394 27.04 -5.57 -15.71
CA ILE A 394 25.77 -5.16 -15.09
C ILE A 394 25.46 -6.04 -13.86
N VAL A 395 25.62 -7.35 -13.98
CA VAL A 395 25.39 -8.28 -12.86
C VAL A 395 26.44 -8.08 -11.76
N ARG A 396 27.72 -7.86 -12.09
CA ARG A 396 28.74 -7.56 -11.07
C ARG A 396 28.44 -6.27 -10.31
N GLN A 397 28.08 -5.21 -11.02
CA GLN A 397 27.70 -3.93 -10.42
C GLN A 397 26.46 -4.08 -9.54
N TYR A 398 25.48 -4.89 -9.97
CA TYR A 398 24.32 -5.20 -9.16
C TYR A 398 24.71 -5.90 -7.85
N LEU A 399 25.54 -6.95 -7.93
CA LEU A 399 26.00 -7.70 -6.76
C LEU A 399 26.84 -6.86 -5.80
N ALA A 400 27.59 -5.87 -6.32
CA ALA A 400 28.35 -4.90 -5.54
C ALA A 400 27.49 -3.78 -4.93
N GLY A 401 26.22 -3.62 -5.38
CA GLY A 401 25.36 -2.50 -5.00
C GLY A 401 25.67 -1.18 -5.71
N ASP A 402 26.51 -1.21 -6.75
CA ASP A 402 27.00 -0.06 -7.50
C ASP A 402 26.26 0.17 -8.84
N LEU A 403 25.23 -0.64 -9.13
CA LEU A 403 24.52 -0.56 -10.42
C LEU A 403 23.74 0.76 -10.53
N SER A 404 24.18 1.62 -11.45
CA SER A 404 23.47 2.86 -11.77
C SER A 404 22.21 2.59 -12.60
N LEU A 405 21.06 3.02 -12.08
CA LEU A 405 19.80 3.00 -12.80
C LEU A 405 19.40 4.39 -13.31
N GLY A 406 18.99 4.44 -14.57
CA GLY A 406 18.33 5.58 -15.19
C GLY A 406 16.81 5.42 -15.21
N SER A 407 16.12 6.37 -15.85
CA SER A 407 14.67 6.31 -16.05
C SER A 407 14.25 5.14 -16.95
N ASN A 408 13.17 4.44 -16.61
CA ASN A 408 12.57 3.43 -17.47
C ASN A 408 12.03 4.09 -18.77
N ILE A 409 12.69 3.82 -19.90
CA ILE A 409 12.37 4.45 -21.19
C ILE A 409 11.03 3.94 -21.77
N CYS A 410 10.48 2.86 -21.21
CA CYS A 410 9.24 2.25 -21.67
C CYS A 410 7.97 2.73 -20.93
N ASP A 411 8.09 3.68 -20.01
CA ASP A 411 6.93 4.34 -19.38
C ASP A 411 6.44 5.46 -20.33
N HIS A 412 5.49 5.11 -21.20
CA HIS A 412 4.74 6.04 -22.05
C HIS A 412 3.24 5.90 -21.82
#